data_AF-A0A397UWQ2-F1
#
_entry.id   AF-A0A397UWQ2-F1
#
_cell.length_a   1.000
_cell.length_b   1.000
_cell.length_c   1.000
_cell.angle_alpha   90.00
_cell.angle_beta   90.00
_cell.angle_gamma   90.00
#
_symmetry.space_group_name_H-M   'P 1'
#
loop_
_entity.id
_entity.type
_entity.pdbx_description
1 polymer ?
#
loop_
_entity_poly.entity_id
_entity_poly.type
_entity_poly.pdbx_seq_one_letter_code
_entity_poly.pdbx_strand_id
1 'polypeptide(L)'
;MSTLDFINESFKIMPHKGSFSYKNDNIYVIHIDNNIKAKIERVIFNVAKIYFTDRRGQQIPAPPNTILRNLMVNQNEPIHNNCFYITWITNYAFLQNGVEIFRLKNQKHQVVKGD
;
A
#
# COMPACT_ATOMS: atom_id res chain seq x y z
N MET A 1 18.48 29.33 -3.16
CA MET A 1 17.69 28.09 -3.05
C MET A 1 17.58 27.77 -1.58
N SER A 2 16.37 27.80 -1.01
CA SER A 2 16.15 27.67 0.43
C SER A 2 16.02 26.20 0.85
N THR A 3 16.28 25.91 2.11
CA THR A 3 16.05 24.58 2.71
C THR A 3 14.59 24.12 2.57
N LEU A 4 13.64 25.07 2.48
CA LEU A 4 12.23 24.78 2.24
C LEU A 4 11.98 24.26 0.81
N ASP A 5 12.74 24.73 -0.17
CA ASP A 5 12.62 24.29 -1.57
C ASP A 5 13.08 22.82 -1.70
N PHE A 6 14.10 22.43 -0.92
CA PHE A 6 14.58 21.04 -0.82
C PHE A 6 13.57 20.11 -0.13
N ILE A 7 12.92 20.59 0.94
CA ILE A 7 11.88 19.83 1.64
C ILE A 7 10.67 19.63 0.71
N ASN A 8 10.25 20.67 -0.03
CA ASN A 8 9.13 20.58 -0.96
C ASN A 8 9.41 19.68 -2.18
N GLU A 9 10.64 19.65 -2.72
CA GLU A 9 11.02 18.68 -3.76
C GLU A 9 11.10 17.23 -3.25
N SER A 10 11.43 17.03 -1.97
CA SER A 10 11.48 15.69 -1.34
C SER A 10 10.10 15.09 -1.07
N PHE A 11 9.03 15.90 -1.04
CA PHE A 11 7.65 15.45 -1.25
C PHE A 11 7.33 15.19 -2.73
N LYS A 12 8.36 14.76 -3.48
CA LYS A 12 8.32 14.22 -4.84
C LYS A 12 6.96 13.56 -5.06
N ILE A 13 6.14 14.20 -5.90
CA ILE A 13 4.77 13.80 -6.16
C ILE A 13 4.81 12.32 -6.54
N MET A 14 4.38 11.45 -5.62
CA MET A 14 4.28 10.03 -5.91
C MET A 14 3.24 9.89 -7.03
N PRO A 15 3.62 9.45 -8.23
CA PRO A 15 2.70 9.41 -9.35
C PRO A 15 1.56 8.46 -9.04
N HIS A 16 0.34 8.83 -9.42
CA HIS A 16 -0.81 7.95 -9.27
C HIS A 16 -0.57 6.64 -10.03
N LYS A 17 -0.67 5.50 -9.32
CA LYS A 17 -0.42 4.16 -9.89
C LYS A 17 -1.70 3.40 -10.24
N GLY A 18 -2.87 3.87 -9.82
CA GLY A 18 -4.17 3.20 -9.98
C GLY A 18 -4.95 3.12 -8.66
N SER A 19 -6.05 2.38 -8.65
CA SER A 19 -6.96 2.22 -7.51
C SER A 19 -7.29 0.75 -7.24
N PHE A 20 -7.37 0.38 -5.96
CA PHE A 20 -7.89 -0.90 -5.50
C PHE A 20 -9.23 -0.69 -4.78
N SER A 21 -10.25 -1.47 -5.17
CA SER A 21 -11.58 -1.49 -4.58
C SER A 21 -11.78 -2.75 -3.75
N TYR A 22 -11.94 -2.60 -2.44
CA TYR A 22 -12.32 -3.69 -1.54
C TYR A 22 -13.65 -4.37 -1.93
N LYS A 23 -14.51 -3.68 -2.69
CA LYS A 23 -15.79 -4.22 -3.15
C LYS A 23 -15.69 -4.96 -4.49
N ASN A 24 -14.92 -4.42 -5.43
CA ASN A 24 -14.98 -4.87 -6.82
C ASN A 24 -13.74 -5.68 -7.23
N ASP A 25 -12.59 -5.45 -6.59
CA ASP A 25 -11.34 -6.08 -6.98
C ASP A 25 -11.03 -7.29 -6.11
N ASN A 26 -10.61 -8.38 -6.75
CA ASN A 26 -10.09 -9.55 -6.05
C ASN A 26 -8.58 -9.40 -5.79
N ILE A 27 -7.83 -8.93 -6.79
CA ILE A 27 -6.38 -8.76 -6.72
C ILE A 27 -5.98 -7.47 -7.46
N TYR A 28 -5.07 -6.70 -6.88
CA TYR A 28 -4.38 -5.57 -7.50
C TYR A 28 -2.86 -5.75 -7.40
N VAL A 29 -2.13 -5.39 -8.46
CA VAL A 29 -0.68 -5.66 -8.56
C VAL A 29 0.10 -4.35 -8.61
N ILE A 30 1.09 -4.22 -7.74
CA ILE A 30 2.05 -3.12 -7.69
C ILE A 30 3.43 -3.70 -8.05
N HIS A 31 4.07 -3.13 -9.06
CA HIS A 31 5.44 -3.48 -9.43
C HIS A 31 6.41 -2.69 -8.54
N ILE A 32 7.18 -3.40 -7.72
CA ILE A 32 8.19 -2.80 -6.82
C ILE A 32 9.50 -2.65 -7.57
N ASP A 33 9.93 -3.74 -8.24
CA ASP A 33 11.06 -3.76 -9.16
C ASP A 33 10.83 -4.82 -10.26
N ASN A 34 11.88 -5.13 -11.04
CA ASN A 34 11.81 -6.09 -12.14
C ASN A 34 11.52 -7.55 -11.70
N ASN A 35 11.80 -7.88 -10.44
CA ASN A 35 11.73 -9.24 -9.90
C ASN A 35 10.65 -9.41 -8.83
N ILE A 36 10.21 -8.32 -8.20
CA ILE A 36 9.31 -8.33 -7.05
C ILE A 36 8.05 -7.53 -7.36
N LYS A 37 6.91 -8.16 -7.10
CA LYS A 37 5.60 -7.53 -7.15
C LYS A 37 4.97 -7.59 -5.77
N ALA A 38 4.34 -6.50 -5.33
CA ALA A 38 3.39 -6.53 -4.23
C ALA A 38 1.99 -6.77 -4.80
N LYS A 39 1.22 -7.65 -4.17
CA LYS A 39 -0.17 -7.93 -4.52
C LYS A 39 -1.06 -7.57 -3.35
N ILE A 40 -2.13 -6.83 -3.64
CA ILE A 40 -3.21 -6.56 -2.70
C ILE A 40 -4.33 -7.53 -3.07
N GLU A 41 -4.65 -8.47 -2.19
CA GLU A 41 -5.71 -9.44 -2.43
C GLU A 41 -6.79 -9.29 -1.37
N ARG A 42 -8.04 -9.22 -1.83
CA ARG A 42 -9.19 -9.17 -0.94
C ARG A 42 -9.33 -10.50 -0.20
N VAL A 43 -9.46 -10.41 1.12
CA VAL A 43 -9.73 -11.56 1.99
C VAL A 43 -11.22 -11.61 2.30
N ILE A 44 -11.78 -10.49 2.79
CA ILE A 44 -13.21 -10.28 3.02
C ILE A 44 -13.58 -8.83 2.67
N PHE A 45 -14.85 -8.46 2.79
CA PHE A 45 -15.40 -7.18 2.31
C PHE A 45 -14.61 -5.93 2.75
N ASN A 46 -14.02 -5.94 3.95
CA ASN A 46 -13.34 -4.81 4.56
C ASN A 46 -11.85 -5.04 4.83
N VAL A 47 -11.33 -6.21 4.44
CA VAL A 47 -9.96 -6.64 4.75
C VAL A 47 -9.31 -7.19 3.49
N ALA A 48 -8.12 -6.70 3.20
CA ALA A 48 -7.24 -7.24 2.18
C ALA A 48 -5.89 -7.59 2.81
N LYS A 49 -5.10 -8.41 2.12
CA LYS A 49 -3.72 -8.70 2.48
C LYS A 49 -2.78 -8.15 1.41
N ILE A 50 -1.63 -7.66 1.84
CA ILE A 50 -0.49 -7.35 0.97
C ILE A 50 0.52 -8.48 1.12
N TYR A 51 0.84 -9.14 0.01
CA TYR A 51 1.90 -10.14 -0.04
C TYR A 51 2.79 -9.91 -1.26
N PHE A 52 3.95 -10.57 -1.28
CA PHE A 52 4.96 -10.36 -2.30
C PHE A 52 5.11 -11.60 -3.16
N THR A 53 5.33 -11.40 -4.46
CA THR A 53 5.62 -12.49 -5.38
C THR A 53 6.85 -12.20 -6.22
N ASP A 54 7.56 -13.26 -6.58
CA ASP A 54 8.66 -13.20 -7.53
C ASP A 54 8.17 -13.02 -8.98
N ARG A 55 9.11 -12.98 -9.94
CA ARG A 55 8.82 -12.91 -11.39
C ARG A 55 8.00 -14.10 -11.92
N ARG A 56 8.02 -15.24 -11.24
CA ARG A 56 7.26 -16.45 -11.57
C ARG A 56 5.87 -16.45 -10.93
N GLY A 57 5.54 -15.42 -10.14
CA GLY A 57 4.28 -15.30 -9.44
C GLY A 57 4.20 -16.10 -8.15
N GLN A 58 5.31 -16.71 -7.70
CA GLN A 58 5.36 -17.47 -6.46
C GLN A 58 5.42 -16.52 -5.26
N GLN A 59 4.65 -16.80 -4.22
CA GLN A 59 4.70 -15.99 -3.00
C GLN A 59 6.07 -16.14 -2.32
N ILE A 60 6.64 -15.00 -1.94
CA ILE A 60 7.91 -14.90 -1.22
C ILE A 60 7.69 -14.15 0.10
N PRO A 61 8.62 -14.28 1.07
CA PRO A 61 8.62 -13.41 2.25
C PRO A 61 8.64 -11.94 1.86
N ALA A 62 8.14 -11.07 2.75
CA ALA A 62 8.32 -9.64 2.58
C ALA A 62 9.81 -9.32 2.45
N PRO A 63 10.21 -8.45 1.51
CA PRO A 63 11.61 -8.06 1.37
C PRO A 63 12.21 -7.56 2.70
N PRO A 64 13.52 -7.68 2.92
CA PRO A 64 14.15 -7.15 4.14
C PRO A 64 13.87 -5.66 4.35
N ASN A 65 13.80 -5.24 5.61
CA ASN A 65 13.59 -3.84 6.02
C ASN A 65 12.31 -3.19 5.45
N THR A 66 11.27 -3.98 5.22
CA THR A 66 9.97 -3.46 4.83
C THR A 66 9.11 -3.10 6.03
N ILE A 67 8.41 -1.99 5.92
CA ILE A 67 7.44 -1.51 6.92
C ILE A 67 6.16 -1.16 6.19
N LEU A 68 5.04 -1.68 6.66
CA LEU A 68 3.74 -1.10 6.33
C LEU A 68 3.28 -0.25 7.51
N ARG A 69 3.15 1.06 7.30
CA ARG A 69 2.71 2.00 8.34
C ARG A 69 1.26 2.37 8.13
N ASN A 70 0.46 2.18 9.16
CA ASN A 70 -0.88 2.72 9.26
C ASN A 70 -0.81 4.20 9.64
N LEU A 71 -1.22 5.06 8.72
CA LEU A 71 -1.05 6.51 8.85
C LEU A 71 -2.11 7.16 9.75
N MET A 72 -3.21 6.47 10.05
CA MET A 72 -4.24 7.00 10.96
C MET A 72 -3.77 6.98 12.42
N VAL A 73 -3.13 5.90 12.84
CA VAL A 73 -2.63 5.71 14.22
C VAL A 73 -1.12 5.84 14.35
N ASN A 74 -0.42 6.07 13.24
CA ASN A 74 1.05 6.14 13.16
C ASN A 74 1.76 4.91 13.75
N GLN A 75 1.24 3.71 13.44
CA GLN A 75 1.79 2.44 13.91
C GLN A 75 2.20 1.56 12.73
N ASN A 76 3.19 0.70 12.96
CA ASN A 76 3.60 -0.30 11.97
C ASN A 76 2.67 -1.50 12.07
N GLU A 77 2.11 -1.92 10.94
CA GLU A 77 1.32 -3.13 10.84
C GLU A 77 2.24 -4.36 10.98
N PRO A 78 1.88 -5.35 11.82
CA PRO A 78 2.66 -6.55 11.97
C PRO A 78 2.58 -7.42 10.70
N ILE A 79 3.67 -8.14 10.42
CA ILE A 79 3.65 -9.21 9.43
C ILE A 79 3.04 -10.46 10.08
N HIS A 80 2.07 -11.06 9.41
CA HIS A 80 1.50 -12.34 9.80
C HIS A 80 1.48 -13.29 8.59
N ASN A 81 2.07 -14.48 8.73
CA ASN A 81 2.17 -15.48 7.64
C ASN A 81 2.69 -14.88 6.31
N ASN A 82 3.79 -14.12 6.37
CA ASN A 82 4.41 -13.45 5.22
C ASN A 82 3.51 -12.46 4.46
N CYS A 83 2.48 -11.92 5.11
CA CYS A 83 1.65 -10.87 4.56
C CYS A 83 1.34 -9.79 5.60
N PHE A 84 0.94 -8.62 5.12
CA PHE A 84 0.35 -7.57 5.94
C PHE A 84 -1.15 -7.55 5.73
N TYR A 85 -1.92 -7.27 6.77
CA TYR A 85 -3.36 -7.05 6.64
C TYR A 85 -3.66 -5.55 6.60
N ILE A 86 -4.57 -5.18 5.71
CA ILE A 86 -5.04 -3.81 5.54
C ILE A 86 -6.56 -3.76 5.56
N THR A 87 -7.08 -2.62 6.01
CA THR A 87 -8.51 -2.35 6.10
C THR A 87 -8.87 -1.12 5.30
N TRP A 88 -10.13 -1.06 4.85
CA TRP A 88 -10.61 0.06 4.04
C TRP A 88 -10.63 1.40 4.79
N ILE A 89 -10.64 1.44 6.12
CA ILE A 89 -10.90 2.67 6.91
C ILE A 89 -9.69 3.61 7.01
N THR A 90 -8.49 3.14 6.70
CA THR A 90 -7.25 3.91 6.93
C THR A 90 -6.40 4.07 5.67
N ASN A 91 -5.38 4.91 5.79
CA ASN A 91 -4.34 5.10 4.80
C ASN A 91 -3.10 4.31 5.22
N TYR A 92 -2.37 3.79 4.24
CA TYR A 92 -1.13 3.04 4.50
C TYR A 92 0.03 3.59 3.68
N ALA A 93 1.22 3.65 4.27
CA ALA A 93 2.47 3.85 3.55
C ALA A 93 3.31 2.58 3.62
N PHE A 94 3.76 2.09 2.47
CA PHE A 94 4.71 0.99 2.41
C PHE A 94 6.12 1.54 2.18
N LEU A 95 7.03 1.21 3.09
CA LEU A 95 8.42 1.64 3.08
C LEU A 95 9.35 0.44 2.93
N GLN A 96 10.46 0.64 2.23
CA GLN A 96 11.56 -0.32 2.15
C GLN A 96 12.87 0.44 2.35
N ASN A 97 13.72 -0.03 3.27
CA ASN A 97 14.98 0.66 3.63
C ASN A 97 14.76 2.14 4.02
N GLY A 98 13.64 2.45 4.70
CA GLY A 98 13.28 3.81 5.11
C GLY A 98 12.69 4.70 4.01
N VAL A 99 12.65 4.24 2.75
CA VAL A 99 12.09 5.00 1.62
C VAL A 99 10.66 4.53 1.36
N GLU A 100 9.72 5.47 1.22
CA GLU A 100 8.34 5.16 0.84
C GLU A 100 8.27 4.76 -0.64
N ILE A 101 7.80 3.54 -0.90
CA ILE A 101 7.70 2.96 -2.25
C ILE A 101 6.31 3.19 -2.85
N PHE A 102 5.26 3.00 -2.05
CA PHE A 102 3.89 3.29 -2.45
C PHE A 102 3.02 3.65 -1.24
N ARG A 103 1.92 4.36 -1.54
CA ARG A 103 0.90 4.74 -0.56
C ARG A 103 -0.48 4.27 -0.99
N LEU A 104 -1.25 3.75 -0.05
CA LEU A 104 -2.69 3.54 -0.20
C LEU A 104 -3.41 4.70 0.47
N LYS A 105 -4.10 5.52 -0.34
CA LYS A 105 -4.95 6.60 0.14
C LYS A 105 -6.41 6.16 0.04
N ASN A 106 -7.06 6.01 1.19
CA ASN A 106 -8.51 5.89 1.25
C ASN A 106 -9.14 7.22 0.83
N GLN A 107 -10.06 7.16 -0.14
CA GLN A 107 -10.76 8.33 -0.66
C GLN A 107 -11.86 8.84 0.27
N LYS A 108 -12.27 8.06 1.29
CA LYS A 108 -13.29 8.43 2.29
C LYS A 108 -14.57 9.01 1.68
N HIS A 109 -15.07 8.40 0.61
CA HIS A 109 -16.30 8.82 -0.04
C HIS A 109 -17.47 7.90 0.31
N GLN A 110 -18.64 8.50 0.53
CA GLN A 110 -19.93 7.82 0.59
C GLN A 110 -20.81 8.38 -0.51
N VAL A 111 -21.52 7.50 -1.21
CA VAL A 111 -22.56 7.93 -2.16
C VAL A 111 -23.86 8.03 -1.38
N VAL A 112 -24.44 9.23 -1.34
CA VAL A 112 -25.78 9.44 -0.79
C VAL A 112 -26.81 9.14 -1.87
N LYS A 113 -27.82 8.35 -1.53
CA LYS A 113 -28.99 8.09 -2.37
C LYS A 113 -30.24 8.41 -1.55
N GLY A 114 -31.18 9.12 -2.15
CA GLY A 114 -32.50 9.41 -1.61
C GLY A 114 -33.52 9.30 -2.73
N ASP A 115 -34.77 9.09 -2.35
CA ASP A 115 -35.90 8.99 -3.27
C ASP A 115 -36.22 10.34 -3.94
#